data_AF-A0A953EHY7-F1
#
_entry.id   AF-A0A953EHY7-F1
#
_cell.length_a   1.000
_cell.length_b   1.000
_cell.length_c   1.000
_cell.angle_alpha   90.00
_cell.angle_beta   90.00
_cell.angle_gamma   90.00
#
_symmetry.space_group_name_H-M   'P 1'
#
loop_
_entity.id
_entity.type
_entity.pdbx_description
1 polymer ?
#
loop_
_entity_poly.entity_id
_entity_poly.type
_entity_poly.pdbx_seq_one_letter_code
_entity_poly.pdbx_strand_id
1 'polypeptide(L)'
;MPRSAGKARHIEPLTPYESLKPSGDPEDTFSLASTQSFGEDKPVPTQKINAPANGTVKVKGQKASRSELDQAALARDNWLVRNGHSLTFIGLYLFSILVLFRPYELLPGLGFLSATAFYFALATLLIYLPSQLATEGNATIFTTEIKAILALTALALFSIPIAKDPKTAWDTFNDPFIKAVLIFIVLVNVVRTRRRLMALLWLSIGIGIYLGYNAIRLYAEGKFAVEDYRVAVDVGGLFGNPNDMALHFVMMTPIVLCLALGARSKAMKALYFAITILFISGNMVTFSRGGFLGFFASALVLVWKLGRKHRAKVSLVSLVVGGILMIAAPGNYGLRMLSIFIPGLDPVGSSNQRRELLDRSLLVTARNPWGIGIGNFPIVGIHDHQTHNAYTQVSSEIGILGLIAYLVFIISPLRKLSAIERTLFAQDRLDWFYYLSIGLQASIVGYMVSSFFASVAYNWFIYYGIAYAVAFRRIYSTDPARAEVPQPTGDPALVPA
;
A
#
# COMPACT_ATOMS: atom_id res chain seq x y z
N MET A 1 -21.42 62.71 -31.97
CA MET A 1 -22.84 63.09 -32.14
C MET A 1 -23.71 62.23 -31.23
N PRO A 2 -24.85 62.74 -30.73
CA PRO A 2 -25.12 62.78 -29.28
C PRO A 2 -26.30 61.92 -28.78
N ARG A 3 -26.37 61.79 -27.43
CA ARG A 3 -27.56 61.78 -26.52
C ARG A 3 -28.67 60.73 -26.78
N SER A 4 -29.18 60.01 -25.79
CA SER A 4 -29.96 60.42 -24.60
C SER A 4 -30.57 59.12 -24.01
N ALA A 5 -31.13 58.96 -22.82
CA ALA A 5 -31.25 59.70 -21.56
C ALA A 5 -32.11 58.83 -20.60
N GLY A 6 -31.96 59.07 -19.29
CA GLY A 6 -32.98 58.88 -18.25
C GLY A 6 -32.98 57.52 -17.54
N LYS A 7 -33.22 57.41 -16.23
CA LYS A 7 -33.60 58.38 -15.19
C LYS A 7 -33.35 57.71 -13.82
N ALA A 8 -33.04 58.53 -12.81
CA ALA A 8 -32.75 58.15 -11.43
C ALA A 8 -34.00 57.86 -10.57
N ARG A 9 -33.83 57.09 -9.48
CA ARG A 9 -34.50 57.31 -8.18
C ARG A 9 -33.61 56.87 -7.00
N HIS A 10 -33.44 57.79 -6.06
CA HIS A 10 -32.89 57.65 -4.70
C HIS A 10 -33.91 57.03 -3.74
N ILE A 11 -33.48 56.24 -2.74
CA ILE A 11 -33.93 56.28 -1.32
C ILE A 11 -32.76 55.85 -0.41
N GLU A 12 -32.62 56.55 0.72
CA GLU A 12 -31.50 56.63 1.68
C GLU A 12 -31.18 55.37 2.52
N PRO A 13 -29.94 55.23 3.03
CA PRO A 13 -29.57 54.26 4.06
C PRO A 13 -29.64 54.82 5.49
N LEU A 14 -30.21 54.02 6.41
CA LEU A 14 -30.21 54.25 7.86
C LEU A 14 -28.82 53.99 8.46
N THR A 15 -28.25 55.01 9.10
CA THR A 15 -27.07 54.96 10.00
C THR A 15 -27.50 54.56 11.44
N PRO A 16 -26.60 54.32 12.43
CA PRO A 16 -25.18 54.70 12.49
C PRO A 16 -24.18 53.64 12.99
N TYR A 17 -22.94 53.76 12.48
CA TYR A 17 -21.72 53.21 13.06
C TYR A 17 -21.11 54.28 13.96
N GLU A 18 -20.88 53.97 15.24
CA GLU A 18 -20.25 54.87 16.20
C GLU A 18 -18.73 54.64 16.22
N SER A 19 -18.04 55.73 16.47
CA SER A 19 -16.63 56.01 16.22
C SER A 19 -15.66 55.41 17.24
N LEU A 20 -14.51 54.92 16.77
CA LEU A 20 -13.28 54.87 17.56
C LEU A 20 -12.17 55.63 16.80
N LYS A 21 -11.70 56.73 17.38
CA LYS A 21 -10.47 57.42 16.98
C LYS A 21 -9.24 56.79 17.66
N PRO A 22 -8.05 56.86 17.03
CA PRO A 22 -6.81 56.24 17.50
C PRO A 22 -5.84 57.25 18.15
N SER A 23 -4.96 56.76 19.02
CA SER A 23 -3.65 57.36 19.38
C SER A 23 -2.94 56.41 20.34
N GLY A 24 -1.71 55.95 20.19
CA GLY A 24 -0.69 56.03 19.16
C GLY A 24 0.42 55.04 19.56
N ASP A 25 1.11 54.48 18.58
CA ASP A 25 2.41 53.81 18.74
C ASP A 25 3.50 54.88 19.03
N PRO A 26 4.73 54.56 19.50
CA PRO A 26 5.47 53.33 19.17
C PRO A 26 6.39 52.75 20.27
N GLU A 27 7.05 51.66 19.88
CA GLU A 27 8.35 51.15 20.32
C GLU A 27 8.36 49.85 21.16
N ASP A 28 9.04 48.90 20.53
CA ASP A 28 10.08 48.05 21.09
C ASP A 28 9.77 46.63 21.61
N THR A 29 10.44 45.72 20.90
CA THR A 29 11.17 44.55 21.38
C THR A 29 10.46 43.20 21.51
N PHE A 30 10.95 42.29 20.68
CA PHE A 30 11.03 40.85 20.89
C PHE A 30 11.32 40.50 22.36
N SER A 31 10.48 39.66 22.96
CA SER A 31 10.79 38.97 24.22
C SER A 31 10.36 37.50 24.15
N LEU A 32 11.36 36.62 24.28
CA LEU A 32 11.25 35.21 24.64
C LEU A 32 11.23 35.11 26.17
N ALA A 33 10.16 34.56 26.75
CA ALA A 33 10.12 34.04 28.12
C ALA A 33 8.98 33.00 28.19
N SER A 34 9.29 31.70 28.14
CA SER A 34 9.77 30.83 29.22
C SER A 34 8.65 30.27 30.12
N THR A 35 8.61 28.93 30.13
CA THR A 35 8.18 28.05 31.23
C THR A 35 6.78 28.22 31.82
N GLN A 36 5.87 27.34 31.40
CA GLN A 36 4.90 26.76 32.33
C GLN A 36 5.09 25.25 32.45
N SER A 37 5.11 24.85 33.72
CA SER A 37 5.45 23.58 34.35
C SER A 37 4.86 22.32 33.71
N PHE A 38 5.72 21.32 33.54
CA PHE A 38 5.36 19.92 33.41
C PHE A 38 4.61 19.46 34.67
N GLY A 39 3.32 19.17 34.53
CA GLY A 39 2.54 18.41 35.51
C GLY A 39 2.82 16.91 35.36
N GLU A 40 2.95 16.25 36.50
CA GLU A 40 3.36 14.86 36.72
C GLU A 40 2.70 13.82 35.80
N ASP A 41 3.54 12.91 35.27
CA ASP A 41 3.16 11.67 34.61
C ASP A 41 2.38 10.76 35.59
N LYS A 42 1.05 10.77 35.49
CA LYS A 42 0.22 9.70 36.05
C LYS A 42 0.11 8.55 35.04
N PRO A 43 0.35 7.29 35.45
CA PRO A 43 0.25 6.15 34.55
C PRO A 43 -1.20 5.99 34.07
N VAL A 44 -1.38 6.02 32.75
CA VAL A 44 -2.66 5.73 32.08
C VAL A 44 -3.07 4.29 32.44
N PRO A 45 -4.30 4.05 32.95
CA PRO A 45 -4.73 2.70 33.32
C PRO A 45 -4.73 1.76 32.12
N THR A 46 -4.41 0.49 32.37
CA THR A 46 -4.42 -0.57 31.36
C THR A 46 -5.87 -0.89 30.95
N GLN A 47 -6.44 -0.13 30.01
CA GLN A 47 -7.72 -0.50 29.40
C GLN A 47 -7.50 -1.55 28.31
N LYS A 48 -7.75 -2.82 28.68
CA LYS A 48 -8.13 -3.83 27.69
C LYS A 48 -9.51 -3.44 27.17
N ILE A 49 -9.61 -3.04 25.91
CA ILE A 49 -10.91 -2.89 25.25
C ILE A 49 -11.43 -4.32 25.03
N ASN A 50 -12.19 -4.83 25.99
CA ASN A 50 -13.02 -6.00 25.77
C ASN A 50 -14.14 -5.59 24.80
N ALA A 51 -14.34 -6.36 23.73
CA ALA A 51 -15.47 -6.18 22.83
C ALA A 51 -16.78 -6.21 23.64
N PRO A 52 -17.76 -5.33 23.36
CA PRO A 52 -19.05 -5.43 24.02
C PRO A 52 -19.72 -6.74 23.60
N ALA A 53 -20.16 -7.51 24.59
CA ALA A 53 -21.05 -8.64 24.39
C ALA A 53 -22.42 -8.08 23.98
N ASN A 54 -22.63 -7.85 22.68
CA ASN A 54 -23.97 -7.62 22.15
C ASN A 54 -24.73 -8.94 22.27
N GLY A 55 -25.46 -9.10 23.37
CA GLY A 55 -26.47 -10.13 23.55
C GLY A 55 -27.72 -9.80 22.75
N THR A 56 -27.65 -9.87 21.42
CA THR A 56 -28.86 -10.11 20.64
C THR A 56 -29.28 -11.56 20.89
N VAL A 57 -30.44 -11.74 21.52
CA VAL A 57 -31.04 -13.07 21.74
C VAL A 57 -31.18 -13.75 20.38
N LYS A 58 -30.28 -14.70 20.09
CA LYS A 58 -30.32 -15.48 18.84
C LYS A 58 -31.48 -16.46 18.89
N VAL A 59 -32.43 -16.28 17.97
CA VAL A 59 -33.32 -17.37 17.57
C VAL A 59 -32.45 -18.46 16.93
N LYS A 60 -32.53 -19.68 17.47
CA LYS A 60 -31.73 -20.85 17.04
C LYS A 60 -31.95 -21.09 15.54
N GLY A 61 -30.94 -20.85 14.70
CA GLY A 61 -30.98 -21.14 13.25
C GLY A 61 -30.78 -19.95 12.29
N GLN A 62 -30.76 -18.70 12.76
CA GLN A 62 -30.52 -17.54 11.88
C GLN A 62 -29.02 -17.39 11.52
N LYS A 63 -28.71 -17.34 10.22
CA LYS A 63 -27.35 -17.01 9.74
C LYS A 63 -26.99 -15.58 10.14
N ALA A 64 -25.78 -15.39 10.66
CA ALA A 64 -25.30 -14.07 11.06
C ALA A 64 -25.39 -13.06 9.90
N SER A 65 -25.85 -11.85 10.19
CA SER A 65 -25.93 -10.79 9.19
C SER A 65 -24.53 -10.40 8.71
N ARG A 66 -24.42 -9.84 7.50
CA ARG A 66 -23.13 -9.42 6.95
C ARG A 66 -22.45 -8.33 7.79
N SER A 67 -23.24 -7.48 8.45
CA SER A 67 -22.76 -6.47 9.41
C SER A 67 -22.15 -7.12 10.65
N GLU A 68 -22.81 -8.13 11.21
CA GLU A 68 -22.29 -8.89 12.37
C GLU A 68 -20.97 -9.60 12.03
N LEU A 69 -20.88 -10.20 10.84
CA LEU A 69 -19.63 -10.83 10.37
C LEU A 69 -18.49 -9.81 10.22
N ASP A 70 -18.79 -8.60 9.74
CA ASP A 70 -17.81 -7.53 9.59
C ASP A 70 -17.34 -7.01 10.96
N GLN A 71 -18.26 -6.79 11.89
CA GLN A 71 -17.93 -6.40 13.26
C GLN A 71 -17.09 -7.47 13.96
N ALA A 72 -17.47 -8.75 13.85
CA ALA A 72 -16.71 -9.86 14.40
C ALA A 72 -15.31 -9.95 13.79
N ALA A 73 -15.16 -9.72 12.48
CA ALA A 73 -13.87 -9.71 11.81
C ALA A 73 -12.96 -8.57 12.29
N LEU A 74 -13.53 -7.40 12.60
CA LEU A 74 -12.80 -6.25 13.15
C LEU A 74 -12.45 -6.42 14.64
N ALA A 75 -13.27 -7.15 15.40
CA ALA A 75 -13.06 -7.42 16.82
C ALA A 75 -12.06 -8.56 17.10
N ARG A 76 -11.69 -9.36 16.08
CA ARG A 76 -10.75 -10.50 16.24
C ARG A 76 -9.32 -10.08 16.59
N ASP A 77 -8.91 -8.88 16.21
CA ASP A 77 -7.56 -8.39 16.47
C ASP A 77 -7.58 -7.53 17.75
N ASN A 78 -7.04 -8.07 18.85
CA ASN A 78 -6.92 -7.35 20.12
C ASN A 78 -5.72 -6.39 20.11
N TRP A 79 -5.95 -5.15 19.69
CA TRP A 79 -4.90 -4.13 19.63
C TRP A 79 -4.67 -3.46 20.98
N LEU A 80 -3.40 -3.39 21.40
CA LEU A 80 -2.99 -2.59 22.55
C LEU A 80 -2.84 -1.12 22.13
N VAL A 81 -3.52 -0.23 22.87
CA VAL A 81 -3.38 1.23 22.75
C VAL A 81 -2.21 1.67 23.63
N ARG A 82 -0.98 1.56 23.09
CA ARG A 82 0.24 2.04 23.76
C ARG A 82 1.12 2.82 22.79
N ASN A 83 1.48 4.03 23.19
CA ASN A 83 2.46 4.86 22.50
C ASN A 83 3.87 4.31 22.81
N GLY A 84 4.65 4.01 21.77
CA GLY A 84 5.99 3.43 21.90
C GLY A 84 6.72 3.39 20.56
N HIS A 85 7.95 2.86 20.56
CA HIS A 85 8.77 2.61 19.35
C HIS A 85 9.19 3.85 18.54
N SER A 86 9.35 5.02 19.15
CA SER A 86 9.80 6.21 18.41
C SER A 86 11.20 6.02 17.80
N LEU A 87 12.15 5.52 18.58
CA LEU A 87 13.51 5.22 18.10
C LEU A 87 13.50 4.10 17.04
N THR A 88 12.75 3.03 17.28
CA THR A 88 12.59 1.95 16.29
C THR A 88 11.99 2.46 14.98
N PHE A 89 11.02 3.38 15.05
CA PHE A 89 10.43 3.97 13.85
C PHE A 89 11.43 4.84 13.07
N ILE A 90 12.28 5.61 13.76
CA ILE A 90 13.34 6.39 13.10
C ILE A 90 14.30 5.44 12.37
N GLY A 91 14.78 4.39 13.05
CA GLY A 91 15.66 3.38 12.43
C GLY A 91 14.99 2.69 11.23
N LEU A 92 13.73 2.28 11.39
CA LEU A 92 12.91 1.70 10.32
C LEU A 92 12.77 2.63 9.12
N TYR A 93 12.50 3.91 9.35
CA TYR A 93 12.31 4.91 8.30
C TYR A 93 13.61 5.17 7.53
N LEU A 94 14.74 5.32 8.25
CA LEU A 94 16.07 5.48 7.66
C LEU A 94 16.47 4.23 6.86
N PHE A 95 16.24 3.03 7.40
CA PHE A 95 16.45 1.78 6.68
C PHE A 95 15.60 1.71 5.41
N SER A 96 14.33 2.09 5.48
CA SER A 96 13.43 2.13 4.33
C SER A 96 13.94 3.08 3.24
N ILE A 97 14.50 4.24 3.61
CA ILE A 97 15.16 5.16 2.66
C ILE A 97 16.36 4.48 2.01
N LEU A 98 17.25 3.86 2.79
CA LEU A 98 18.48 3.27 2.27
C LEU A 98 18.22 2.04 1.38
N VAL A 99 17.15 1.28 1.63
CA VAL A 99 16.81 0.09 0.83
C VAL A 99 15.93 0.42 -0.37
N LEU A 100 14.94 1.30 -0.20
CA LEU A 100 13.97 1.59 -1.26
C LEU A 100 14.38 2.77 -2.15
N PHE A 101 14.95 3.84 -1.57
CA PHE A 101 15.38 5.00 -2.35
C PHE A 101 16.86 4.91 -2.79
N ARG A 102 17.70 4.21 -2.01
CA ARG A 102 19.13 3.96 -2.30
C ARG A 102 19.88 5.24 -2.75
N PRO A 103 19.88 6.30 -1.93
CA PRO A 103 20.46 7.60 -2.31
C PRO A 103 21.95 7.53 -2.69
N TYR A 104 22.65 6.50 -2.22
CA TYR A 104 24.06 6.23 -2.52
C TYR A 104 24.32 5.80 -3.96
N GLU A 105 23.30 5.37 -4.70
CA GLU A 105 23.43 5.07 -6.14
C GLU A 105 23.17 6.31 -7.00
N LEU A 106 22.45 7.28 -6.45
CA LEU A 106 22.14 8.55 -7.14
C LEU A 106 23.28 9.56 -7.02
N LEU A 107 24.00 9.54 -5.90
CA LEU A 107 25.05 10.49 -5.57
C LEU A 107 26.34 9.72 -5.28
N PRO A 108 27.35 9.77 -6.16
CA PRO A 108 28.62 9.06 -5.96
C PRO A 108 29.29 9.36 -4.60
N GLY A 109 29.15 10.58 -4.08
CA GLY A 109 29.67 10.97 -2.76
C GLY A 109 29.00 10.29 -1.55
N LEU A 110 27.89 9.59 -1.75
CA LEU A 110 27.17 8.86 -0.71
C LEU A 110 27.46 7.35 -0.71
N GLY A 111 28.41 6.87 -1.51
CA GLY A 111 28.74 5.43 -1.63
C GLY A 111 29.00 4.73 -0.28
N PHE A 112 29.54 5.45 0.71
CA PHE A 112 29.76 4.93 2.07
C PHE A 112 28.47 4.48 2.78
N LEU A 113 27.31 5.02 2.40
CA LEU A 113 26.01 4.64 2.98
C LEU A 113 25.51 3.26 2.51
N SER A 114 26.08 2.69 1.46
CA SER A 114 25.71 1.34 1.00
C SER A 114 25.94 0.28 2.09
N ALA A 115 27.08 0.37 2.79
CA ALA A 115 27.41 -0.50 3.93
C ALA A 115 26.60 -0.17 5.19
N THR A 116 26.08 1.05 5.32
CA THR A 116 25.35 1.47 6.54
C THR A 116 23.93 0.96 6.61
N ALA A 117 23.32 0.56 5.48
CA ALA A 117 21.99 -0.05 5.47
C ALA A 117 21.91 -1.30 6.38
N PHE A 118 22.98 -2.12 6.38
CA PHE A 118 23.08 -3.28 7.28
C PHE A 118 23.12 -2.86 8.76
N TYR A 119 23.93 -1.87 9.10
CA TYR A 119 24.03 -1.38 10.48
C TYR A 119 22.73 -0.76 10.98
N PHE A 120 22.01 -0.01 10.13
CA PHE A 120 20.69 0.51 10.48
C PHE A 120 19.65 -0.61 10.65
N ALA A 121 19.70 -1.66 9.83
CA ALA A 121 18.84 -2.83 9.99
C ALA A 121 19.09 -3.51 11.33
N LEU A 122 20.36 -3.78 11.64
CA LEU A 122 20.78 -4.42 12.89
C LEU A 122 20.40 -3.58 14.11
N ALA A 123 20.71 -2.28 14.09
CA ALA A 123 20.35 -1.35 15.17
C ALA A 123 18.82 -1.28 15.36
N THR A 124 18.05 -1.25 14.26
CA THR A 124 16.59 -1.25 14.32
C THR A 124 16.06 -2.51 14.99
N LEU A 125 16.60 -3.68 14.67
CA LEU A 125 16.21 -4.95 15.29
C LEU A 125 16.61 -5.04 16.78
N LEU A 126 17.83 -4.59 17.12
CA LEU A 126 18.34 -4.56 18.49
C LEU A 126 17.53 -3.62 19.39
N ILE A 127 17.03 -2.50 18.85
CA ILE A 127 16.15 -1.58 19.59
C ILE A 127 14.70 -2.11 19.60
N TYR A 128 14.25 -2.72 18.50
CA TYR A 128 12.90 -3.24 18.33
C TYR A 128 12.55 -4.27 19.41
N LEU A 129 13.37 -5.30 19.56
CA LEU A 129 13.01 -6.47 20.37
C LEU A 129 12.82 -6.12 21.86
N PRO A 130 13.74 -5.42 22.54
CA PRO A 130 13.54 -4.97 23.93
C PRO A 130 12.35 -4.01 24.05
N SER A 131 12.21 -3.07 23.09
CA SER A 131 11.08 -2.12 23.10
C SER A 131 9.74 -2.84 22.98
N GLN A 132 9.66 -3.87 22.14
CA GLN A 132 8.44 -4.63 21.89
C GLN A 132 8.08 -5.51 23.09
N LEU A 133 9.07 -6.18 23.68
CA LEU A 133 8.89 -6.95 24.91
C LEU A 133 8.46 -6.07 26.08
N ALA A 134 9.08 -4.89 26.25
CA ALA A 134 8.69 -3.94 27.29
C ALA A 134 7.28 -3.35 27.06
N THR A 135 6.91 -3.09 25.80
CA THR A 135 5.64 -2.43 25.47
C THR A 135 4.46 -3.40 25.44
N GLU A 136 4.61 -4.61 24.92
CA GLU A 136 3.50 -5.55 24.68
C GLU A 136 3.67 -6.93 25.34
N GLY A 137 4.83 -7.23 25.94
CA GLY A 137 5.11 -8.51 26.59
C GLY A 137 5.24 -9.70 25.62
N ASN A 138 5.29 -9.45 24.32
CA ASN A 138 5.43 -10.45 23.25
C ASN A 138 6.45 -9.97 22.21
N ALA A 139 6.92 -10.85 21.32
CA ALA A 139 7.87 -10.48 20.27
C ALA A 139 7.19 -9.89 19.02
N THR A 140 5.90 -10.19 18.81
CA THR A 140 5.09 -9.68 17.70
C THR A 140 3.62 -9.99 17.95
N ILE A 141 2.71 -9.21 17.36
CA ILE A 141 1.29 -9.53 17.36
C ILE A 141 0.97 -10.73 16.45
N PHE A 142 0.07 -11.63 16.89
CA PHE A 142 -0.31 -12.82 16.12
C PHE A 142 -1.56 -12.61 15.24
N THR A 143 -1.51 -11.65 14.33
CA THR A 143 -2.56 -11.51 13.30
C THR A 143 -2.52 -12.67 12.30
N THR A 144 -3.58 -12.84 11.50
CA THR A 144 -3.63 -13.84 10.43
C THR A 144 -2.45 -13.71 9.45
N GLU A 145 -2.07 -12.48 9.12
CA GLU A 145 -0.97 -12.19 8.20
C GLU A 145 0.38 -12.60 8.78
N ILE A 146 0.60 -12.34 10.08
CA ILE A 146 1.84 -12.75 10.76
C ILE A 146 1.91 -14.26 10.90
N LYS A 147 0.80 -14.94 11.24
CA LYS A 147 0.77 -16.41 11.25
C LYS A 147 1.09 -17.00 9.87
N ALA A 148 0.53 -16.40 8.81
CA ALA A 148 0.77 -16.85 7.44
C ALA A 148 2.23 -16.64 7.01
N ILE A 149 2.84 -15.50 7.33
CA ILE A 149 4.25 -15.28 6.97
C ILE A 149 5.19 -16.17 7.79
N LEU A 150 4.92 -16.38 9.08
CA LEU A 150 5.72 -17.30 9.90
C LEU A 150 5.61 -18.75 9.41
N ALA A 151 4.41 -19.17 8.99
CA ALA A 151 4.21 -20.48 8.36
C ALA A 151 4.99 -20.57 7.04
N LEU A 152 4.94 -19.54 6.19
CA LEU A 152 5.72 -19.49 4.95
C LEU A 152 7.23 -19.55 5.23
N THR A 153 7.71 -18.83 6.25
CA THR A 153 9.12 -18.86 6.66
C THR A 153 9.56 -20.24 7.17
N ALA A 154 8.73 -20.89 7.99
CA ALA A 154 9.01 -22.24 8.46
C ALA A 154 9.05 -23.25 7.30
N LEU A 155 8.12 -23.14 6.35
CA LEU A 155 8.09 -23.98 5.16
C LEU A 155 9.28 -23.71 4.23
N ALA A 156 9.70 -22.45 4.08
CA ALA A 156 10.90 -22.08 3.33
C ALA A 156 12.18 -22.65 3.97
N LEU A 157 12.30 -22.61 5.31
CA LEU A 157 13.40 -23.26 6.02
C LEU A 157 13.37 -24.78 5.82
N PHE A 158 12.19 -25.39 5.89
CA PHE A 158 12.02 -26.82 5.65
C PHE A 158 12.36 -27.23 4.21
N SER A 159 12.21 -26.34 3.23
CA SER A 159 12.56 -26.65 1.85
C SER A 159 14.07 -26.64 1.57
N ILE A 160 14.90 -26.08 2.46
CA ILE A 160 16.37 -25.98 2.26
C ILE A 160 17.06 -27.35 2.26
N PRO A 161 16.83 -28.26 3.23
CA PRO A 161 17.50 -29.57 3.22
C PRO A 161 17.08 -30.48 2.08
N ILE A 162 15.89 -30.27 1.52
CA ILE A 162 15.35 -31.00 0.36
C ILE A 162 15.59 -30.28 -0.96
N ALA A 163 16.34 -29.17 -0.95
CA ALA A 163 16.59 -28.35 -2.12
C ALA A 163 17.48 -29.09 -3.13
N LYS A 164 17.31 -28.76 -4.42
CA LYS A 164 18.21 -29.25 -5.47
C LYS A 164 19.65 -28.76 -5.28
N ASP A 165 19.78 -27.50 -4.89
CA ASP A 165 20.99 -26.87 -4.42
C ASP A 165 20.71 -26.15 -3.07
N PRO A 166 21.09 -26.77 -1.94
CA PRO A 166 20.95 -26.19 -0.62
C PRO A 166 21.67 -24.84 -0.45
N LYS A 167 22.77 -24.60 -1.17
CA LYS A 167 23.49 -23.33 -1.08
C LYS A 167 22.67 -22.20 -1.68
N THR A 168 22.18 -22.35 -2.92
CA THR A 168 21.27 -21.36 -3.53
C THR A 168 20.01 -21.15 -2.70
N ALA A 169 19.49 -22.22 -2.08
CA ALA A 169 18.34 -22.11 -1.20
C ALA A 169 18.63 -21.30 0.06
N TRP A 170 19.75 -21.55 0.72
CA TRP A 170 20.20 -20.76 1.86
C TRP A 170 20.44 -19.30 1.48
N ASP A 171 21.12 -19.06 0.36
CA ASP A 171 21.43 -17.73 -0.12
C ASP A 171 20.13 -16.95 -0.38
N THR A 172 19.14 -17.55 -1.08
CA THR A 172 17.83 -16.92 -1.34
C THR A 172 17.01 -16.71 -0.07
N PHE A 173 17.06 -17.66 0.87
CA PHE A 173 16.40 -17.54 2.16
C PHE A 173 16.97 -16.37 2.97
N ASN A 174 18.29 -16.28 3.05
CA ASN A 174 19.00 -15.25 3.79
C ASN A 174 18.93 -13.87 3.10
N ASP A 175 18.93 -13.85 1.77
CA ASP A 175 18.81 -12.65 0.95
C ASP A 175 18.11 -12.96 -0.39
N PRO A 176 16.89 -12.48 -0.65
CA PRO A 176 16.20 -11.38 0.04
C PRO A 176 15.14 -11.81 1.08
N PHE A 177 14.77 -13.09 1.15
CA PHE A 177 13.49 -13.49 1.74
C PHE A 177 13.34 -13.16 3.23
N ILE A 178 14.27 -13.58 4.09
CA ILE A 178 14.15 -13.35 5.54
C ILE A 178 14.20 -11.85 5.88
N LYS A 179 14.95 -11.05 5.11
CA LYS A 179 15.00 -9.59 5.28
C LYS A 179 13.63 -8.95 5.00
N ALA A 180 12.93 -9.42 3.97
CA ALA A 180 11.56 -8.99 3.65
C ALA A 180 10.55 -9.40 4.75
N VAL A 181 10.72 -10.58 5.36
CA VAL A 181 9.88 -11.04 6.48
C VAL A 181 10.14 -10.20 7.75
N LEU A 182 11.41 -9.96 8.09
CA LEU A 182 11.77 -9.19 9.28
C LEU A 182 11.25 -7.75 9.19
N ILE A 183 11.40 -7.09 8.04
CA ILE A 183 10.87 -5.73 7.87
C ILE A 183 9.36 -5.69 8.00
N PHE A 184 8.66 -6.71 7.50
CA PHE A 184 7.21 -6.80 7.61
C PHE A 184 6.80 -6.87 9.08
N ILE A 185 7.45 -7.74 9.86
CA ILE A 185 7.19 -7.87 11.30
C ILE A 185 7.44 -6.54 12.01
N VAL A 186 8.58 -5.88 11.74
CA VAL A 186 8.89 -4.59 12.36
C VAL A 186 7.85 -3.52 11.97
N LEU A 187 7.48 -3.41 10.69
CA LEU A 187 6.48 -2.46 10.22
C LEU A 187 5.14 -2.63 10.93
N VAL A 188 4.63 -3.86 11.01
CA VAL A 188 3.33 -4.15 11.64
C VAL A 188 3.31 -3.75 13.11
N ASN A 189 4.41 -3.95 13.84
CA ASN A 189 4.48 -3.67 15.26
C ASN A 189 4.80 -2.20 15.56
N VAL A 190 5.55 -1.50 14.70
CA VAL A 190 6.06 -0.15 14.97
C VAL A 190 5.15 0.96 14.39
N VAL A 191 4.47 0.70 13.27
CA VAL A 191 3.62 1.69 12.60
C VAL A 191 2.23 1.74 13.27
N ARG A 192 2.16 2.47 14.39
CA ARG A 192 0.97 2.54 15.24
C ARG A 192 0.13 3.82 15.07
N THR A 193 0.63 4.81 14.35
CA THR A 193 -0.03 6.12 14.22
C THR A 193 -0.21 6.53 12.77
N ARG A 194 -1.23 7.36 12.52
CA ARG A 194 -1.49 7.94 11.20
C ARG A 194 -0.27 8.66 10.63
N ARG A 195 0.47 9.41 11.46
CA ARG A 195 1.70 10.12 11.04
C ARG A 195 2.77 9.16 10.53
N ARG A 196 3.01 8.05 11.25
CA ARG A 196 4.00 7.03 10.88
C ARG A 196 3.61 6.32 9.58
N LEU A 197 2.34 5.94 9.44
CA LEU A 197 1.84 5.33 8.19
C LEU A 197 1.97 6.31 7.02
N MET A 198 1.57 7.57 7.20
CA MET A 198 1.70 8.60 6.17
C MET A 198 3.15 8.84 5.78
N ALA A 199 4.09 8.87 6.71
CA ALA A 199 5.51 9.05 6.39
C ALA A 199 6.03 7.95 5.47
N LEU A 200 5.72 6.67 5.75
CA LEU A 200 6.13 5.55 4.89
C LEU A 200 5.42 5.54 3.53
N LEU A 201 4.14 5.92 3.50
CA LEU A 201 3.43 6.10 2.22
C LEU A 201 4.07 7.23 1.41
N TRP A 202 4.38 8.37 2.02
CA TRP A 202 5.06 9.49 1.35
C TRP A 202 6.46 9.15 0.87
N LEU A 203 7.20 8.32 1.62
CA LEU A 203 8.48 7.78 1.15
C LEU A 203 8.30 6.96 -0.14
N SER A 204 7.34 6.03 -0.14
CA SER A 204 7.01 5.20 -1.31
C SER A 204 6.50 6.02 -2.50
N ILE A 205 5.70 7.04 -2.22
CA ILE A 205 5.21 8.01 -3.21
C ILE A 205 6.38 8.84 -3.77
N GLY A 206 7.30 9.31 -2.92
CA GLY A 206 8.48 10.06 -3.33
C GLY A 206 9.38 9.26 -4.27
N ILE A 207 9.61 7.98 -3.97
CA ILE A 207 10.29 7.05 -4.87
C ILE A 207 9.55 6.95 -6.21
N GLY A 208 8.22 6.79 -6.18
CA GLY A 208 7.40 6.77 -7.38
C GLY A 208 7.49 8.07 -8.19
N ILE A 209 7.55 9.24 -7.55
CA ILE A 209 7.68 10.53 -8.23
C ILE A 209 9.03 10.60 -8.95
N TYR A 210 10.11 10.23 -8.26
CA TYR A 210 11.45 10.18 -8.84
C TYR A 210 11.50 9.21 -10.05
N LEU A 211 10.98 7.99 -9.89
CA LEU A 211 10.96 6.99 -10.96
C LEU A 211 10.10 7.44 -12.14
N GLY A 212 8.91 7.98 -11.88
CA GLY A 212 7.99 8.45 -12.91
C GLY A 212 8.56 9.61 -13.71
N TYR A 213 9.18 10.58 -13.03
CA TYR A 213 9.84 11.70 -13.68
C TYR A 213 11.00 11.24 -14.57
N ASN A 214 11.92 10.42 -14.03
CA ASN A 214 13.05 9.93 -14.81
C ASN A 214 12.62 9.02 -15.95
N ALA A 215 11.60 8.18 -15.77
CA ALA A 215 11.10 7.31 -16.82
C ALA A 215 10.53 8.12 -18.00
N ILE A 216 9.74 9.16 -17.72
CA ILE A 216 9.21 10.05 -18.76
C ILE A 216 10.33 10.85 -19.43
N ARG A 217 11.31 11.34 -18.65
CA ARG A 217 12.47 12.06 -19.19
C ARG A 217 13.29 11.19 -20.15
N LEU A 218 13.64 9.98 -19.74
CA LEU A 218 14.38 9.02 -20.56
C LEU A 218 13.62 8.63 -21.83
N TYR A 219 12.29 8.45 -21.72
CA TYR A 219 11.44 8.23 -22.88
C TYR A 219 11.51 9.40 -23.86
N ALA A 220 11.39 10.65 -23.37
CA ALA A 220 11.48 11.85 -24.19
C ALA A 220 12.86 12.05 -24.82
N GLU A 221 13.93 11.59 -24.15
CA GLU A 221 15.30 11.57 -24.67
C GLU A 221 15.55 10.43 -25.69
N GLY A 222 14.59 9.52 -25.90
CA GLY A 222 14.76 8.35 -26.77
C GLY A 222 15.71 7.28 -26.20
N LYS A 223 15.95 7.29 -24.88
CA LYS A 223 16.85 6.35 -24.20
C LYS A 223 16.07 5.13 -23.73
N PHE A 224 16.16 4.06 -24.51
CA PHE A 224 15.54 2.77 -24.20
C PHE A 224 16.62 1.80 -23.72
N ALA A 225 16.47 1.33 -22.49
CA ALA A 225 17.47 0.47 -21.84
C ALA A 225 17.13 -1.02 -21.96
N VAL A 226 15.90 -1.37 -22.34
CA VAL A 226 15.42 -2.76 -22.42
C VAL A 226 14.64 -2.98 -23.72
N GLU A 227 15.02 -4.01 -24.47
CA GLU A 227 14.38 -4.43 -25.74
C GLU A 227 14.27 -3.29 -26.79
N ASP A 228 15.12 -2.26 -26.73
CA ASP A 228 15.15 -1.09 -27.65
C ASP A 228 13.91 -0.18 -27.70
N TYR A 229 12.87 -0.46 -26.90
CA TYR A 229 11.67 0.39 -26.80
C TYR A 229 11.16 0.64 -25.37
N ARG A 230 11.75 -0.01 -24.36
CA ARG A 230 11.30 0.10 -22.96
C ARG A 230 12.24 0.96 -22.15
N VAL A 231 11.66 1.84 -21.34
CA VAL A 231 12.44 2.63 -20.39
C VAL A 231 12.65 1.85 -19.10
N ALA A 232 13.92 1.74 -18.70
CA ALA A 232 14.32 1.39 -17.35
C ALA A 232 15.06 2.59 -16.76
N VAL A 233 14.78 2.91 -15.51
CA VAL A 233 15.59 3.89 -14.78
C VAL A 233 16.77 3.12 -14.19
N ASP A 234 17.97 3.41 -14.66
CA ASP A 234 19.19 2.80 -14.13
C ASP A 234 19.55 3.40 -12.78
N VAL A 235 18.91 2.89 -11.74
CA VAL A 235 19.17 3.25 -10.34
C VAL A 235 19.74 2.09 -9.54
N GLY A 236 20.14 0.99 -10.18
CA GLY A 236 20.54 -0.23 -9.48
C GLY A 236 19.41 -0.90 -8.68
N GLY A 237 19.55 -2.20 -8.41
CA GLY A 237 18.64 -2.95 -7.52
C GLY A 237 17.23 -3.12 -8.05
N LEU A 238 16.23 -2.98 -7.15
CA LEU A 238 14.85 -3.43 -7.39
C LEU A 238 14.15 -2.71 -8.56
N PHE A 239 14.53 -1.46 -8.86
CA PHE A 239 13.83 -0.63 -9.86
C PHE A 239 14.52 -0.59 -11.23
N GLY A 240 15.66 -1.27 -11.40
CA GLY A 240 16.34 -1.38 -12.69
C GLY A 240 15.55 -2.21 -13.73
N ASN A 241 14.57 -3.00 -13.29
CA ASN A 241 13.67 -3.75 -14.16
C ASN A 241 12.38 -2.96 -14.40
N PRO A 242 12.00 -2.67 -15.67
CA PRO A 242 10.77 -1.94 -15.97
C PRO A 242 9.50 -2.61 -15.44
N ASN A 243 9.49 -3.94 -15.26
CA ASN A 243 8.35 -4.65 -14.70
C ASN A 243 8.16 -4.37 -13.20
N ASP A 244 9.26 -4.28 -12.45
CA ASP A 244 9.24 -3.97 -11.02
C ASP A 244 8.87 -2.51 -10.78
N MET A 245 9.35 -1.60 -11.63
CA MET A 245 8.91 -0.20 -11.65
C MET A 245 7.42 -0.08 -11.96
N ALA A 246 6.92 -0.81 -12.96
CA ALA A 246 5.51 -0.84 -13.30
C ALA A 246 4.65 -1.36 -12.12
N LEU A 247 5.12 -2.40 -11.43
CA LEU A 247 4.46 -2.95 -10.25
C LEU A 247 4.35 -1.92 -9.12
N HIS A 248 5.41 -1.14 -8.88
CA HIS A 248 5.39 -0.06 -7.89
C HIS A 248 4.32 0.99 -8.20
N PHE A 249 4.24 1.43 -9.46
CA PHE A 249 3.18 2.34 -9.90
C PHE A 249 1.79 1.73 -9.69
N VAL A 250 1.59 0.46 -10.08
CA VAL A 250 0.31 -0.27 -9.86
C VAL A 250 -0.12 -0.25 -8.41
N MET A 251 0.81 -0.46 -7.48
CA MET A 251 0.50 -0.47 -6.06
C MET A 251 0.24 0.93 -5.50
N MET A 252 0.98 1.95 -5.93
CA MET A 252 0.88 3.29 -5.33
C MET A 252 -0.22 4.17 -5.93
N THR A 253 -0.52 4.05 -7.22
CA THR A 253 -1.57 4.85 -7.90
C THR A 253 -2.93 4.82 -7.21
N PRO A 254 -3.53 3.66 -6.88
CA PRO A 254 -4.83 3.65 -6.20
C PRO A 254 -4.77 4.26 -4.79
N ILE A 255 -3.63 4.15 -4.09
CA ILE A 255 -3.42 4.78 -2.79
C ILE A 255 -3.43 6.30 -2.94
N VAL A 256 -2.61 6.84 -3.86
CA VAL A 256 -2.51 8.28 -4.11
C VAL A 256 -3.85 8.86 -4.57
N LEU A 257 -4.54 8.20 -5.49
CA LEU A 257 -5.85 8.62 -5.96
C LEU A 257 -6.86 8.69 -4.80
N CYS A 258 -6.90 7.67 -3.95
CA CYS A 258 -7.77 7.68 -2.77
C CYS A 258 -7.37 8.73 -1.74
N LEU A 259 -6.08 9.05 -1.59
CA LEU A 259 -5.63 10.19 -0.79
C LEU A 259 -6.11 11.53 -1.38
N ALA A 260 -6.15 11.67 -2.71
CA ALA A 260 -6.73 12.84 -3.38
C ALA A 260 -8.22 13.00 -3.05
N LEU A 261 -8.98 11.91 -3.11
CA LEU A 261 -10.41 11.91 -2.83
C LEU A 261 -10.71 12.23 -1.34
N GLY A 262 -9.88 11.73 -0.43
CA GLY A 262 -10.00 12.01 1.01
C GLY A 262 -9.36 13.33 1.47
N ALA A 263 -8.67 14.07 0.60
CA ALA A 263 -8.01 15.31 0.96
C ALA A 263 -9.01 16.47 1.11
N ARG A 264 -8.90 17.19 2.24
CA ARG A 264 -9.69 18.41 2.51
C ARG A 264 -9.13 19.64 1.79
N SER A 265 -7.81 19.77 1.69
CA SER A 265 -7.16 20.89 1.01
C SER A 265 -7.20 20.71 -0.52
N LYS A 266 -7.63 21.77 -1.23
CA LYS A 266 -7.64 21.81 -2.70
C LYS A 266 -6.23 21.66 -3.29
N ALA A 267 -5.22 22.26 -2.64
CA ALA A 267 -3.82 22.15 -3.07
C ALA A 267 -3.31 20.70 -2.94
N MET A 268 -3.55 20.06 -1.80
CA MET A 268 -3.17 18.64 -1.62
C MET A 268 -3.92 17.72 -2.57
N LYS A 269 -5.19 18.00 -2.84
CA LYS A 269 -5.99 17.26 -3.82
C LYS A 269 -5.38 17.37 -5.22
N ALA A 270 -5.06 18.59 -5.66
CA ALA A 270 -4.40 18.83 -6.95
C ALA A 270 -3.03 18.12 -7.03
N LEU A 271 -2.23 18.19 -5.98
CA LEU A 271 -0.94 17.50 -5.89
C LEU A 271 -1.10 15.98 -6.05
N TYR A 272 -2.00 15.34 -5.30
CA TYR A 272 -2.22 13.90 -5.42
C TYR A 272 -2.77 13.49 -6.80
N PHE A 273 -3.64 14.30 -7.41
CA PHE A 273 -4.07 14.05 -8.79
C PHE A 273 -2.90 14.17 -9.79
N ALA A 274 -2.04 15.17 -9.66
CA ALA A 274 -0.85 15.31 -10.49
C ALA A 274 0.10 14.10 -10.34
N ILE A 275 0.32 13.63 -9.11
CA ILE A 275 1.12 12.41 -8.84
C ILE A 275 0.45 11.18 -9.45
N THR A 276 -0.87 11.06 -9.39
CA THR A 276 -1.62 9.95 -10.01
C THR A 276 -1.39 9.93 -11.51
N ILE A 277 -1.47 11.08 -12.18
CA ILE A 277 -1.20 11.21 -13.61
C ILE A 277 0.26 10.83 -13.91
N LEU A 278 1.21 11.32 -13.11
CA LEU A 278 2.63 10.98 -13.25
C LEU A 278 2.86 9.47 -13.17
N PHE A 279 2.23 8.76 -12.21
CA PHE A 279 2.41 7.31 -12.07
C PHE A 279 1.76 6.53 -13.21
N ILE A 280 0.61 6.99 -13.72
CA ILE A 280 -0.02 6.39 -14.90
C ILE A 280 0.90 6.53 -16.11
N SER A 281 1.37 7.76 -16.39
CA SER A 281 2.28 8.03 -17.50
C SER A 281 3.61 7.29 -17.36
N GLY A 282 4.19 7.27 -16.16
CA GLY A 282 5.42 6.54 -15.85
C GLY A 282 5.29 5.03 -16.06
N ASN A 283 4.12 4.45 -15.76
CA ASN A 283 3.84 3.05 -16.05
C ASN A 283 3.75 2.78 -17.55
N MET A 284 3.13 3.66 -18.34
CA MET A 284 2.93 3.46 -19.77
C MET A 284 4.28 3.36 -20.51
N VAL A 285 5.25 4.20 -20.18
CA VAL A 285 6.60 4.18 -20.79
C VAL A 285 7.45 2.96 -20.39
N THR A 286 6.99 2.14 -19.44
CA THR A 286 7.63 0.83 -19.13
C THR A 286 7.27 -0.26 -20.14
N PHE A 287 6.18 -0.06 -20.89
CA PHE A 287 5.56 -1.06 -21.77
C PHE A 287 5.30 -2.42 -21.08
N SER A 288 5.03 -2.41 -19.76
CA SER A 288 4.77 -3.62 -18.99
C SER A 288 3.32 -4.09 -19.11
N ARG A 289 3.11 -5.27 -19.71
CA ARG A 289 1.80 -5.97 -19.78
C ARG A 289 1.21 -6.23 -18.38
N GLY A 290 2.07 -6.62 -17.43
CA GLY A 290 1.67 -6.83 -16.03
C GLY A 290 1.29 -5.52 -15.34
N GLY A 291 1.94 -4.41 -15.69
CA GLY A 291 1.58 -3.06 -15.24
C GLY A 291 0.19 -2.65 -15.70
N PHE A 292 -0.10 -2.81 -16.99
CA PHE A 292 -1.40 -2.51 -17.58
C PHE A 292 -2.54 -3.32 -16.94
N LEU A 293 -2.39 -4.65 -16.87
CA LEU A 293 -3.41 -5.53 -16.28
C LEU A 293 -3.61 -5.26 -14.79
N GLY A 294 -2.54 -4.92 -14.07
CA GLY A 294 -2.60 -4.50 -12.67
C GLY A 294 -3.40 -3.21 -12.49
N PHE A 295 -3.15 -2.18 -13.31
CA PHE A 295 -3.96 -0.95 -13.29
C PHE A 295 -5.40 -1.20 -13.68
N PHE A 296 -5.66 -2.05 -14.66
CA PHE A 296 -7.01 -2.41 -15.04
C PHE A 296 -7.76 -3.06 -13.85
N ALA A 297 -7.15 -4.02 -13.17
CA ALA A 297 -7.72 -4.64 -11.98
C ALA A 297 -7.95 -3.65 -10.84
N SER A 298 -6.97 -2.78 -10.55
CA SER A 298 -7.10 -1.69 -9.57
C SER A 298 -8.25 -0.75 -9.92
N ALA A 299 -8.38 -0.38 -11.19
CA ALA A 299 -9.45 0.49 -11.68
C ALA A 299 -10.83 -0.16 -11.51
N LEU A 300 -10.98 -1.46 -11.79
CA LEU A 300 -12.24 -2.19 -11.54
C LEU A 300 -12.63 -2.16 -10.06
N VAL A 301 -11.67 -2.35 -9.15
CA VAL A 301 -11.92 -2.25 -7.70
C VAL A 301 -12.35 -0.82 -7.32
N LEU A 302 -11.66 0.20 -7.84
CA LEU A 302 -11.99 1.61 -7.59
C LEU A 302 -13.40 1.94 -8.09
N VAL A 303 -13.74 1.57 -9.33
CA VAL A 303 -15.08 1.78 -9.92
C VAL A 303 -16.16 1.08 -9.10
N TRP A 304 -15.93 -0.18 -8.73
CA TRP A 304 -16.89 -0.97 -7.96
C TRP A 304 -17.17 -0.37 -6.58
N LYS A 305 -16.10 0.04 -5.87
CA LYS A 305 -16.18 0.50 -4.48
C LYS A 305 -16.59 1.97 -4.38
N LEU A 306 -15.93 2.87 -5.12
CA LEU A 306 -16.26 4.30 -5.12
C LEU A 306 -17.59 4.58 -5.83
N GLY A 307 -17.94 3.75 -6.82
CA GLY A 307 -19.18 3.87 -7.57
C GLY A 307 -20.43 3.42 -6.83
N ARG A 308 -20.37 2.93 -5.58
CA ARG A 308 -21.55 2.31 -4.91
C ARG A 308 -22.82 3.16 -4.96
N LYS A 309 -22.73 4.49 -4.86
CA LYS A 309 -23.87 5.42 -4.97
C LYS A 309 -24.18 5.85 -6.42
N HIS A 310 -23.17 5.82 -7.31
CA HIS A 310 -23.25 6.39 -8.68
C HIS A 310 -22.55 5.51 -9.72
N ARG A 311 -22.89 4.21 -9.77
CA ARG A 311 -22.13 3.21 -10.55
C ARG A 311 -22.04 3.54 -12.03
N ALA A 312 -23.15 3.91 -12.65
CA ALA A 312 -23.19 4.25 -14.08
C ALA A 312 -22.28 5.45 -14.39
N LYS A 313 -22.38 6.53 -13.60
CA LYS A 313 -21.56 7.74 -13.78
C LYS A 313 -20.07 7.46 -13.61
N VAL A 314 -19.69 6.74 -12.54
CA VAL A 314 -18.28 6.41 -12.29
C VAL A 314 -17.74 5.49 -13.39
N SER A 315 -18.52 4.50 -13.83
CA SER A 315 -18.11 3.61 -14.92
C SER A 315 -17.92 4.36 -16.24
N LEU A 316 -18.83 5.27 -16.59
CA LEU A 316 -18.73 6.09 -17.80
C LEU A 316 -17.50 7.00 -17.76
N VAL A 317 -17.27 7.69 -16.62
CA VAL A 317 -16.09 8.55 -16.45
C VAL A 317 -14.81 7.72 -16.57
N SER A 318 -14.74 6.55 -15.93
CA SER A 318 -13.58 5.67 -16.02
C SER A 318 -13.34 5.14 -17.44
N LEU A 319 -14.41 4.84 -18.20
CA LEU A 319 -14.29 4.42 -19.59
C LEU A 319 -13.75 5.55 -20.48
N VAL A 320 -14.27 6.77 -20.33
CA VAL A 320 -13.80 7.95 -21.08
C VAL A 320 -12.34 8.25 -20.74
N VAL A 321 -11.98 8.29 -19.46
CA VAL A 321 -10.59 8.51 -19.03
C VAL A 321 -9.67 7.41 -19.54
N GLY A 322 -10.09 6.14 -19.46
CA GLY A 322 -9.32 5.02 -20.00
C GLY A 322 -9.11 5.13 -21.52
N GLY A 323 -10.14 5.51 -22.26
CA GLY A 323 -10.04 5.76 -23.71
C GLY A 323 -9.06 6.89 -24.04
N ILE A 324 -9.14 8.02 -23.32
CA ILE A 324 -8.20 9.14 -23.49
C ILE A 324 -6.76 8.71 -23.19
N LEU A 325 -6.54 7.96 -22.10
CA LEU A 325 -5.21 7.45 -21.76
C LEU A 325 -4.67 6.50 -22.84
N MET A 326 -5.51 5.64 -23.42
CA MET A 326 -5.09 4.76 -24.51
C MET A 326 -4.74 5.51 -25.79
N ILE A 327 -5.46 6.60 -26.10
CA ILE A 327 -5.14 7.47 -27.24
C ILE A 327 -3.85 8.25 -26.99
N ALA A 328 -3.64 8.72 -25.77
CA ALA A 328 -2.42 9.43 -25.35
C ALA A 328 -1.22 8.50 -25.12
N ALA A 329 -1.35 7.19 -25.37
CA ALA A 329 -0.32 6.22 -25.09
C ALA A 329 0.89 6.35 -26.03
N PRO A 330 2.12 6.10 -25.53
CA PRO A 330 3.34 6.27 -26.30
C PRO A 330 3.49 5.22 -27.42
N GLY A 331 3.80 5.66 -28.64
CA GLY A 331 4.21 4.80 -29.75
C GLY A 331 3.30 3.57 -29.96
N ASN A 332 3.92 2.39 -30.07
CA ASN A 332 3.21 1.12 -30.29
C ASN A 332 2.66 0.48 -28.99
N TYR A 333 2.38 1.27 -27.95
CA TYR A 333 1.90 0.75 -26.66
C TYR A 333 0.63 -0.11 -26.82
N GLY A 334 -0.32 0.34 -27.63
CA GLY A 334 -1.54 -0.41 -27.93
C GLY A 334 -1.26 -1.80 -28.52
N LEU A 335 -0.36 -1.89 -29.51
CA LEU A 335 0.06 -3.16 -30.11
C LEU A 335 0.75 -4.07 -29.09
N ARG A 336 1.59 -3.50 -28.22
CA ARG A 336 2.23 -4.25 -27.13
C ARG A 336 1.19 -4.80 -26.14
N MET A 337 0.13 -4.07 -25.83
CA MET A 337 -0.96 -4.57 -24.98
C MET A 337 -1.80 -5.64 -25.70
N LEU A 338 -2.05 -5.48 -26.99
CA LEU A 338 -2.73 -6.49 -27.81
C LEU A 338 -1.93 -7.80 -27.90
N SER A 339 -0.60 -7.75 -27.79
CA SER A 339 0.25 -8.96 -27.73
C SER A 339 -0.03 -9.88 -26.52
N ILE A 340 -0.82 -9.42 -25.53
CA ILE A 340 -1.34 -10.28 -24.46
C ILE A 340 -2.26 -11.36 -25.03
N PHE A 341 -3.06 -11.01 -26.04
CA PHE A 341 -4.08 -11.89 -26.63
C PHE A 341 -3.63 -12.49 -27.97
N ILE A 342 -2.74 -11.81 -28.68
CA ILE A 342 -2.30 -12.19 -30.03
C ILE A 342 -0.79 -12.46 -30.01
N PRO A 343 -0.35 -13.74 -29.90
CA PRO A 343 1.08 -14.08 -29.80
C PRO A 343 1.93 -13.57 -30.97
N GLY A 344 1.37 -13.47 -32.17
CA GLY A 344 2.06 -12.96 -33.37
C GLY A 344 2.43 -11.47 -33.31
N LEU A 345 1.91 -10.73 -32.32
CA LEU A 345 2.25 -9.31 -32.08
C LEU A 345 3.34 -9.14 -31.01
N ASP A 346 3.97 -10.22 -30.54
CA ASP A 346 5.09 -10.16 -29.60
C ASP A 346 6.44 -10.20 -30.35
N PRO A 347 7.07 -9.05 -30.64
CA PRO A 347 8.24 -8.97 -31.51
C PRO A 347 9.46 -9.73 -30.98
N VAL A 348 9.50 -9.98 -29.67
CA VAL A 348 10.60 -10.66 -28.98
C VAL A 348 10.23 -12.05 -28.47
N GLY A 349 9.02 -12.55 -28.78
CA GLY A 349 8.57 -13.89 -28.36
C GLY A 349 8.41 -14.08 -26.84
N SER A 350 8.42 -12.98 -26.05
CA SER A 350 8.40 -13.03 -24.58
C SER A 350 7.16 -13.73 -24.01
N SER A 351 6.02 -13.67 -24.70
CA SER A 351 4.76 -14.31 -24.31
C SER A 351 4.89 -15.84 -24.35
N ASN A 352 5.49 -16.37 -25.40
CA ASN A 352 5.68 -17.82 -25.56
C ASN A 352 6.64 -18.36 -24.49
N GLN A 353 7.75 -17.66 -24.24
CA GLN A 353 8.69 -18.01 -23.17
C GLN A 353 8.01 -18.05 -21.79
N ARG A 354 7.18 -17.04 -21.47
CA ARG A 354 6.44 -17.01 -20.20
C ARG A 354 5.41 -18.13 -20.09
N ARG A 355 4.76 -18.50 -21.19
CA ARG A 355 3.82 -19.63 -21.22
C ARG A 355 4.54 -20.94 -20.97
N GLU A 356 5.68 -21.16 -21.62
CA GLU A 356 6.51 -22.35 -21.43
C GLU A 356 7.01 -22.46 -19.98
N LEU A 357 7.47 -21.34 -19.41
CA LEU A 357 7.90 -21.28 -18.00
C LEU A 357 6.75 -21.51 -17.02
N LEU A 358 5.53 -21.05 -17.33
CA LEU A 358 4.33 -21.34 -16.55
C LEU A 358 3.98 -22.84 -16.59
N ASP A 359 3.97 -23.44 -17.78
CA ASP A 359 3.69 -24.88 -17.93
C ASP A 359 4.74 -25.70 -17.18
N ARG A 360 6.02 -25.30 -17.28
CA ARG A 360 7.13 -25.91 -16.55
C ARG A 360 6.98 -25.77 -15.04
N SER A 361 6.63 -24.58 -14.53
CA SER A 361 6.49 -24.35 -13.09
C SER A 361 5.31 -25.08 -12.47
N LEU A 362 4.22 -25.23 -13.22
CA LEU A 362 3.08 -26.07 -12.83
C LEU A 362 3.48 -27.56 -12.79
N LEU A 363 4.22 -28.04 -13.79
CA LEU A 363 4.73 -29.42 -13.80
C LEU A 363 5.67 -29.69 -12.62
N VAL A 364 6.59 -28.76 -12.33
CA VAL A 364 7.51 -28.86 -11.19
C VAL A 364 6.73 -28.89 -9.87
N THR A 365 5.72 -28.01 -9.73
CA THR A 365 4.84 -28.00 -8.54
C THR A 365 4.12 -29.33 -8.37
N ALA A 366 3.54 -29.87 -9.46
CA ALA A 366 2.80 -31.13 -9.42
C ALA A 366 3.68 -32.33 -9.06
N ARG A 367 4.94 -32.35 -9.53
CA ARG A 367 5.90 -33.41 -9.22
C ARG A 367 6.57 -33.26 -7.86
N ASN A 368 6.60 -32.05 -7.30
CA ASN A 368 7.26 -31.75 -6.02
C ASN A 368 6.30 -31.00 -5.08
N PRO A 369 5.32 -31.67 -4.46
CA PRO A 369 4.33 -31.01 -3.58
C PRO A 369 4.95 -30.26 -2.40
N TRP A 370 6.14 -30.67 -1.96
CA TRP A 370 6.93 -30.07 -0.88
C TRP A 370 7.88 -28.95 -1.33
N GLY A 371 7.95 -28.69 -2.64
CA GLY A 371 8.87 -27.74 -3.25
C GLY A 371 10.24 -28.36 -3.59
N ILE A 372 11.02 -27.64 -4.40
CA ILE A 372 12.38 -28.02 -4.80
C ILE A 372 13.48 -27.20 -4.10
N GLY A 373 13.12 -26.45 -3.06
CA GLY A 373 13.98 -25.48 -2.38
C GLY A 373 13.70 -24.05 -2.82
N ILE A 374 13.67 -23.12 -1.87
CA ILE A 374 13.54 -21.68 -2.16
C ILE A 374 14.62 -21.22 -3.15
N GLY A 375 14.27 -20.42 -4.15
CA GLY A 375 15.21 -19.89 -5.15
C GLY A 375 15.78 -20.90 -6.14
N ASN A 376 15.37 -22.17 -6.10
CA ASN A 376 15.92 -23.22 -6.96
C ASN A 376 15.19 -23.38 -8.29
N PHE A 377 14.12 -22.61 -8.56
CA PHE A 377 13.41 -22.71 -9.84
C PHE A 377 14.31 -22.53 -11.07
N PRO A 378 15.26 -21.57 -11.11
CA PRO A 378 16.17 -21.41 -12.25
C PRO A 378 16.86 -22.71 -12.69
N ILE A 379 17.22 -23.59 -11.76
CA ILE A 379 17.88 -24.89 -12.04
C ILE A 379 17.02 -25.81 -12.93
N VAL A 380 15.70 -25.65 -12.86
CA VAL A 380 14.73 -26.43 -13.66
C VAL A 380 13.98 -25.59 -14.67
N GLY A 381 14.28 -24.29 -14.72
CA GLY A 381 13.75 -23.32 -15.66
C GLY A 381 14.32 -23.54 -17.05
N ILE A 382 13.62 -22.99 -18.03
CA ILE A 382 14.09 -23.02 -19.42
C ILE A 382 15.03 -21.83 -19.60
N HIS A 383 16.25 -22.08 -20.07
CA HIS A 383 17.35 -21.09 -20.14
C HIS A 383 17.68 -20.43 -18.78
N ASP A 384 17.61 -21.19 -17.69
CA ASP A 384 17.88 -20.72 -16.33
C ASP A 384 17.02 -19.50 -15.89
N HIS A 385 15.86 -19.32 -16.55
CA HIS A 385 14.95 -18.23 -16.22
C HIS A 385 14.10 -18.54 -14.98
N GLN A 386 13.74 -17.48 -14.27
CA GLN A 386 12.74 -17.51 -13.22
C GLN A 386 11.35 -17.84 -13.78
N THR A 387 10.39 -18.24 -12.93
CA THR A 387 9.03 -18.60 -13.36
C THR A 387 8.27 -17.50 -14.11
N HIS A 388 8.68 -16.24 -13.96
CA HIS A 388 7.92 -15.04 -14.34
C HIS A 388 6.49 -15.01 -13.78
N ASN A 389 6.25 -15.70 -12.66
CA ASN A 389 4.96 -15.76 -11.99
C ASN A 389 5.17 -16.06 -10.50
N ALA A 390 4.82 -15.10 -9.63
CA ALA A 390 5.05 -15.17 -8.19
C ALA A 390 4.33 -16.36 -7.52
N TYR A 391 3.17 -16.76 -8.02
CA TYR A 391 2.40 -17.88 -7.45
C TYR A 391 3.10 -19.20 -7.70
N THR A 392 3.48 -19.44 -8.94
CA THR A 392 4.18 -20.68 -9.30
C THR A 392 5.63 -20.69 -8.84
N GLN A 393 6.23 -19.52 -8.62
CA GLN A 393 7.51 -19.38 -7.92
C GLN A 393 7.40 -20.02 -6.54
N VAL A 394 6.47 -19.54 -5.71
CA VAL A 394 6.26 -20.08 -4.35
C VAL A 394 5.86 -21.55 -4.39
N SER A 395 4.92 -21.95 -5.26
CA SER A 395 4.43 -23.32 -5.27
C SER A 395 5.47 -24.35 -5.72
N SER A 396 6.32 -23.98 -6.69
CA SER A 396 7.38 -24.86 -7.18
C SER A 396 8.54 -24.96 -6.19
N GLU A 397 8.87 -23.88 -5.48
CA GLU A 397 10.06 -23.79 -4.65
C GLU A 397 9.82 -24.13 -3.17
N ILE A 398 8.69 -23.69 -2.60
CA ILE A 398 8.31 -23.89 -1.19
C ILE A 398 7.14 -24.89 -1.07
N GLY A 399 6.58 -25.34 -2.20
CA GLY A 399 5.52 -26.34 -2.25
C GLY A 399 4.11 -25.78 -2.12
N ILE A 400 3.12 -26.67 -2.17
CA ILE A 400 1.68 -26.31 -2.17
C ILE A 400 1.29 -25.66 -0.83
N LEU A 401 1.82 -26.15 0.29
CA LEU A 401 1.58 -25.53 1.59
C LEU A 401 2.18 -24.12 1.66
N GLY A 402 3.34 -23.90 1.05
CA GLY A 402 3.94 -22.57 0.90
C GLY A 402 3.03 -21.64 0.11
N LEU A 403 2.49 -22.11 -1.02
CA LEU A 403 1.52 -21.34 -1.81
C LEU A 403 0.28 -20.99 -0.99
N ILE A 404 -0.28 -21.92 -0.23
CA ILE A 404 -1.45 -21.65 0.62
C ILE A 404 -1.11 -20.57 1.66
N ALA A 405 0.03 -20.67 2.34
CA ALA A 405 0.46 -19.66 3.30
C ALA A 405 0.63 -18.28 2.64
N TYR A 406 1.24 -18.22 1.46
CA TYR A 406 1.40 -17.00 0.67
C TYR A 406 0.05 -16.41 0.22
N LEU A 407 -0.90 -17.23 -0.23
CA LEU A 407 -2.24 -16.79 -0.60
C LEU A 407 -3.02 -16.26 0.61
N VAL A 408 -2.92 -16.91 1.77
CA VAL A 408 -3.53 -16.41 3.00
C VAL A 408 -2.91 -15.06 3.39
N PHE A 409 -1.59 -14.92 3.27
CA PHE A 409 -0.87 -13.68 3.56
C PHE A 409 -1.37 -12.50 2.72
N ILE A 410 -1.56 -12.67 1.40
CA ILE A 410 -1.97 -11.58 0.51
C ILE A 410 -3.50 -11.34 0.48
N ILE A 411 -4.32 -12.38 0.68
CA ILE A 411 -5.79 -12.28 0.57
C ILE A 411 -6.44 -11.85 1.90
N SER A 412 -5.91 -12.29 3.04
CA SER A 412 -6.53 -12.02 4.35
C SER A 412 -6.75 -10.53 4.67
N PRO A 413 -5.88 -9.58 4.27
CA PRO A 413 -6.09 -8.16 4.52
C PRO A 413 -7.31 -7.60 3.78
N LEU A 414 -7.61 -8.09 2.57
CA LEU A 414 -8.72 -7.62 1.75
C LEU A 414 -10.06 -7.75 2.47
N ARG A 415 -10.28 -8.85 3.20
CA ARG A 415 -11.52 -9.10 3.94
C ARG A 415 -11.74 -8.04 5.02
N LYS A 416 -10.70 -7.75 5.81
CA LYS A 416 -10.78 -6.78 6.91
C LYS A 416 -10.85 -5.35 6.39
N LEU A 417 -10.10 -5.00 5.34
CA LEU A 417 -10.24 -3.68 4.69
C LEU A 417 -11.63 -3.48 4.09
N SER A 418 -12.20 -4.52 3.47
CA SER A 418 -13.59 -4.50 2.98
C SER A 418 -14.61 -4.35 4.11
N ALA A 419 -14.34 -4.88 5.31
CA ALA A 419 -15.20 -4.68 6.47
C ALA A 419 -15.16 -3.20 6.94
N ILE A 420 -13.96 -2.60 7.04
CA ILE A 420 -13.81 -1.16 7.36
C ILE A 420 -14.58 -0.29 6.35
N GLU A 421 -14.36 -0.53 5.06
CA GLU A 421 -15.00 0.21 3.98
C GLU A 421 -16.54 0.13 4.06
N ARG A 422 -17.09 -1.08 4.22
CA ARG A 422 -18.55 -1.29 4.28
C ARG A 422 -19.17 -0.66 5.51
N THR A 423 -18.53 -0.77 6.66
CA THR A 423 -18.99 -0.16 7.91
C THR A 423 -19.05 1.36 7.77
N LEU A 424 -17.98 1.99 7.25
CA LEU A 424 -17.94 3.44 7.06
C LEU A 424 -18.93 3.92 6.00
N PHE A 425 -19.13 3.15 4.92
CA PHE A 425 -20.14 3.46 3.92
C PHE A 425 -21.56 3.42 4.50
N ALA A 426 -21.88 2.41 5.32
CA ALA A 426 -23.19 2.28 5.95
C ALA A 426 -23.49 3.42 6.93
N GLN A 427 -22.44 4.04 7.49
CA GLN A 427 -22.51 5.20 8.39
C GLN A 427 -22.46 6.54 7.65
N ASP A 428 -22.41 6.54 6.31
CA ASP A 428 -22.16 7.72 5.46
C ASP A 428 -20.88 8.52 5.84
N ARG A 429 -19.92 7.87 6.53
CA ARG A 429 -18.62 8.44 6.91
C ARG A 429 -17.60 8.25 5.79
N LEU A 430 -17.68 9.09 4.76
CA LEU A 430 -16.77 9.07 3.61
C LEU A 430 -15.49 9.89 3.88
N ASP A 431 -14.73 9.51 4.91
CA ASP A 431 -13.53 10.21 5.35
C ASP A 431 -12.22 9.53 4.89
N TRP A 432 -11.09 9.94 5.47
CA TRP A 432 -9.77 9.40 5.16
C TRP A 432 -9.69 7.87 5.34
N PHE A 433 -10.34 7.29 6.35
CA PHE A 433 -10.34 5.85 6.54
C PHE A 433 -11.12 5.15 5.43
N TYR A 434 -12.27 5.70 5.02
CA TYR A 434 -13.06 5.12 3.93
C TYR A 434 -12.25 5.08 2.64
N TYR A 435 -11.72 6.21 2.18
CA TYR A 435 -11.00 6.26 0.91
C TYR A 435 -9.69 5.44 0.95
N LEU A 436 -8.88 5.56 2.00
CA LEU A 436 -7.62 4.82 2.07
C LEU A 436 -7.83 3.30 2.17
N SER A 437 -8.90 2.85 2.83
CA SER A 437 -9.24 1.43 2.85
C SER A 437 -9.53 0.87 1.46
N ILE A 438 -10.13 1.66 0.56
CA ILE A 438 -10.37 1.31 -0.84
C ILE A 438 -9.04 1.33 -1.62
N GLY A 439 -8.22 2.37 -1.43
CA GLY A 439 -6.92 2.50 -2.10
C GLY A 439 -5.98 1.33 -1.79
N LEU A 440 -5.92 0.90 -0.52
CA LEU A 440 -5.15 -0.27 -0.10
C LEU A 440 -5.70 -1.58 -0.68
N GLN A 441 -7.02 -1.74 -0.79
CA GLN A 441 -7.62 -2.91 -1.44
C GLN A 441 -7.27 -2.98 -2.93
N ALA A 442 -7.45 -1.86 -3.64
CA ALA A 442 -7.12 -1.76 -5.05
C ALA A 442 -5.61 -1.99 -5.28
N SER A 443 -4.75 -1.44 -4.43
CA SER A 443 -3.29 -1.67 -4.45
C SER A 443 -2.92 -3.15 -4.36
N ILE A 444 -3.50 -3.88 -3.40
CA ILE A 444 -3.24 -5.32 -3.20
C ILE A 444 -3.77 -6.13 -4.39
N VAL A 445 -4.97 -5.82 -4.89
CA VAL A 445 -5.54 -6.50 -6.07
C VAL A 445 -4.69 -6.23 -7.32
N GLY A 446 -4.21 -5.00 -7.50
CA GLY A 446 -3.28 -4.64 -8.56
C GLY A 446 -1.99 -5.46 -8.49
N TYR A 447 -1.38 -5.57 -7.30
CA TYR A 447 -0.22 -6.44 -7.10
C TYR A 447 -0.52 -7.90 -7.47
N MET A 448 -1.66 -8.44 -6.99
CA MET A 448 -2.05 -9.83 -7.26
C MET A 448 -2.14 -10.12 -8.77
N VAL A 449 -2.67 -9.18 -9.56
CA VAL A 449 -2.75 -9.37 -11.02
C VAL A 449 -1.39 -9.16 -11.69
N SER A 450 -0.65 -8.12 -11.31
CA SER A 450 0.67 -7.85 -11.89
C SER A 450 1.70 -8.95 -11.60
N SER A 451 1.62 -9.61 -10.43
CA SER A 451 2.57 -10.65 -10.01
C SER A 451 2.39 -11.98 -10.75
N PHE A 452 1.34 -12.15 -11.57
CA PHE A 452 1.27 -13.24 -12.56
C PHE A 452 2.33 -13.12 -13.67
N PHE A 453 2.91 -11.92 -13.84
CA PHE A 453 3.87 -11.60 -14.91
C PHE A 453 5.29 -11.35 -14.40
N ALA A 454 5.55 -11.57 -13.10
CA ALA A 454 6.85 -11.33 -12.48
C ALA A 454 7.12 -12.28 -11.29
N SER A 455 8.38 -12.68 -11.13
CA SER A 455 8.84 -13.51 -9.99
C SER A 455 9.25 -12.64 -8.80
N VAL A 456 8.25 -12.01 -8.18
CA VAL A 456 8.43 -10.98 -7.14
C VAL A 456 7.97 -11.44 -5.74
N ALA A 457 7.78 -12.75 -5.54
CA ALA A 457 7.18 -13.28 -4.31
C ALA A 457 8.02 -12.99 -3.05
N TYR A 458 9.35 -12.93 -3.20
CA TYR A 458 10.30 -12.67 -2.10
C TYR A 458 10.74 -11.20 -2.03
N ASN A 459 10.22 -10.35 -2.92
CA ASN A 459 10.58 -8.94 -2.99
C ASN A 459 9.72 -8.11 -2.03
N TRP A 460 10.29 -7.00 -1.57
CA TRP A 460 9.75 -6.09 -0.56
C TRP A 460 8.34 -5.54 -0.84
N PHE A 461 7.93 -5.44 -2.11
CA PHE A 461 6.68 -4.80 -2.54
C PHE A 461 5.46 -5.22 -1.73
N ILE A 462 5.16 -6.51 -1.71
CA ILE A 462 3.95 -7.03 -1.06
C ILE A 462 4.04 -6.96 0.46
N TYR A 463 5.25 -7.09 1.02
CA TYR A 463 5.51 -7.04 2.45
C TYR A 463 5.19 -5.64 2.99
N TYR A 464 5.64 -4.58 2.33
CA TYR A 464 5.23 -3.21 2.67
C TYR A 464 3.73 -3.00 2.46
N GLY A 465 3.17 -3.45 1.33
CA GLY A 465 1.74 -3.30 1.05
C GLY A 465 0.82 -3.94 2.10
N ILE A 466 1.13 -5.18 2.51
CA ILE A 466 0.38 -5.88 3.56
C ILE A 466 0.65 -5.23 4.92
N ALA A 467 1.88 -4.81 5.22
CA ALA A 467 2.17 -4.10 6.46
C ALA A 467 1.36 -2.78 6.58
N TYR A 468 1.24 -2.02 5.49
CA TYR A 468 0.39 -0.82 5.45
C TYR A 468 -1.06 -1.15 5.73
N ALA A 469 -1.59 -2.24 5.16
CA ALA A 469 -2.95 -2.69 5.44
C ALA A 469 -3.13 -3.06 6.91
N VAL A 470 -2.21 -3.83 7.50
CA VAL A 470 -2.30 -4.24 8.91
C VAL A 470 -2.18 -3.03 9.85
N ALA A 471 -1.20 -2.15 9.62
CA ALA A 471 -1.00 -0.92 10.38
C ALA A 471 -2.22 0.01 10.28
N PHE A 472 -2.79 0.16 9.09
CA PHE A 472 -4.01 0.93 8.87
C PHE A 472 -5.20 0.39 9.68
N ARG A 473 -5.39 -0.93 9.74
CA ARG A 473 -6.45 -1.54 10.56
C ARG A 473 -6.25 -1.30 12.04
N ARG A 474 -5.01 -1.36 12.53
CA ARG A 474 -4.67 -1.03 13.92
C ARG A 474 -5.08 0.40 14.21
N ILE A 475 -4.62 1.34 13.39
CA ILE A 475 -4.92 2.78 13.53
C ILE A 475 -6.43 3.02 13.53
N TYR A 476 -7.18 2.37 12.63
CA TYR A 476 -8.65 2.47 12.59
C TYR A 476 -9.32 1.90 13.84
N SER A 477 -8.79 0.81 14.39
CA SER A 477 -9.38 0.14 15.55
C SER A 477 -9.11 0.87 16.86
N THR A 478 -8.00 1.61 16.92
CA THR A 478 -7.61 2.41 18.09
C THR A 478 -7.97 3.90 17.96
N ASP A 479 -8.71 4.28 16.92
CA ASP A 479 -9.12 5.67 16.71
C ASP A 479 -10.16 6.09 17.75
N PRO A 480 -9.91 7.14 18.56
CA PRO A 480 -10.83 7.56 19.63
C PRO A 480 -12.24 7.91 19.12
N ALA A 481 -12.34 8.48 17.91
CA ALA A 481 -13.63 8.82 17.29
C ALA A 481 -14.47 7.60 16.89
N ARG A 482 -13.95 6.37 17.03
CA ARG A 482 -14.73 5.13 16.96
C ARG A 482 -15.34 4.75 18.30
N ALA A 483 -14.69 5.08 19.42
CA ALA A 483 -15.21 4.80 20.76
C ALA A 483 -16.43 5.66 21.11
N GLU A 484 -16.56 6.83 20.47
CA GLU A 484 -17.67 7.78 20.68
C GLU A 484 -18.92 7.47 19.85
N VAL A 485 -18.87 6.57 18.86
CA VAL A 485 -20.09 6.16 18.13
C VAL A 485 -20.89 5.23 19.06
N PRO A 486 -22.07 5.64 19.55
CA PRO A 486 -22.89 4.75 20.37
C PRO A 486 -23.18 3.51 19.52
N GLN A 487 -22.76 2.34 20.02
CA GLN A 487 -23.36 1.09 19.59
C GLN A 487 -24.87 1.27 19.77
N PRO A 488 -25.72 0.90 18.80
CA PRO A 488 -27.16 1.00 18.99
C PRO A 488 -27.49 0.16 20.23
N THR A 489 -27.76 0.84 21.33
CA THR A 489 -28.22 0.23 22.58
C THR A 489 -29.59 -0.31 22.24
N GLY A 490 -29.67 -1.62 22.05
CA GLY A 490 -30.95 -2.33 22.04
C GLY A 490 -31.53 -2.21 23.44
N ASP A 491 -32.18 -1.10 23.73
CA ASP A 491 -32.93 -0.91 24.95
C ASP A 491 -34.39 -1.27 24.64
N PRO A 492 -34.90 -2.42 25.10
CA PRO A 492 -36.29 -2.81 24.92
C PRO A 492 -37.14 -2.06 25.95
N ALA A 493 -37.33 -0.76 25.76
CA ALA A 493 -38.17 0.04 26.64
C ALA A 493 -39.34 0.67 25.89
N LEU A 494 -40.53 0.11 26.20
CA LEU A 494 -41.83 0.79 26.30
C LEU A 494 -42.56 1.12 24.99
N VAL A 495 -43.37 0.15 24.55
CA VAL A 495 -44.60 0.43 23.79
C VAL A 495 -45.71 0.72 24.83
N PRO A 496 -46.33 1.91 24.86
CA PRO A 496 -47.53 2.14 25.65
C PRO A 496 -48.72 1.41 25.03
N ALA A 497 -49.60 0.93 25.92
CA ALA A 497 -50.76 0.08 25.67
C ALA A 497 -51.78 0.63 24.67
#